data_AF-A0A562T5W9-F1
#
_entry.id   AF-A0A562T5W9-F1
#
_cell.length_a   1.000
_cell.length_b   1.000
_cell.length_c   1.000
_cell.angle_alpha   90.00
_cell.angle_beta   90.00
_cell.angle_gamma   90.00
#
_symmetry.space_group_name_H-M   'P 1'
#
loop_
_entity.id
_entity.type
_entity.pdbx_description
1 polymer ?
#
loop_
_entity_poly.entity_id
_entity_poly.type
_entity_poly.pdbx_seq_one_letter_code
_entity_poly.pdbx_strand_id
1 'polypeptide(L)'
;MTDHSPLSIAIDMDETIADPITKAREWYYRDYGKVFSEEELWGKTLSEALPVDHKGTVLEYLNTPGFFRDLPVFPHAQRVLEELNKKYKLYIVSAAMEFPNSLKDKYEWLMEHFPFLGWRQFCLCGDKSLVQTDIMIDDLTRNFTHFRGKPYLFTGHHNVHIEGYDRILNWEDAAVKLL
;
A
#
# COMPACT_ATOMS: atom_id res chain seq x y z
N MET A 1 -19.18 -22.05 23.10
CA MET A 1 -19.43 -21.90 21.65
C MET A 1 -18.25 -21.12 21.11
N THR A 2 -17.30 -21.77 20.43
CA THR A 2 -16.23 -21.05 19.74
C THR A 2 -16.87 -20.38 18.52
N ASP A 3 -17.01 -19.06 18.59
CA ASP A 3 -17.42 -18.25 17.46
C ASP A 3 -16.33 -18.37 16.37
N HIS A 4 -16.54 -19.25 15.40
CA HIS A 4 -15.66 -19.40 14.23
C HIS A 4 -15.98 -18.33 13.19
N SER A 5 -16.07 -17.07 13.63
CA SER A 5 -16.08 -15.94 12.71
C SER A 5 -14.80 -15.96 11.87
N PRO A 6 -14.88 -15.76 10.54
CA PRO A 6 -13.69 -15.70 9.71
C PRO A 6 -12.79 -14.55 10.19
N LEU A 7 -11.49 -14.81 10.21
CA LEU A 7 -10.48 -13.81 10.56
C LEU A 7 -10.61 -12.59 9.64
N SER A 8 -10.32 -11.42 10.20
CA SER A 8 -10.28 -10.15 9.49
C SER A 8 -8.87 -9.84 9.01
N ILE A 9 -8.77 -9.29 7.80
CA ILE A 9 -7.49 -8.92 7.20
C ILE A 9 -7.56 -7.48 6.69
N ALA A 10 -6.65 -6.64 7.16
CA ALA A 10 -6.42 -5.30 6.62
C ALA A 10 -5.31 -5.38 5.55
N ILE A 11 -5.54 -4.75 4.41
CA ILE A 11 -4.57 -4.67 3.31
C ILE A 11 -4.33 -3.18 3.02
N ASP A 12 -3.08 -2.78 3.02
CA ASP A 12 -2.69 -1.43 2.62
C ASP A 12 -2.90 -1.18 1.12
N MET A 13 -3.02 0.09 0.75
CA MET A 13 -3.19 0.52 -0.63
C MET A 13 -1.86 0.78 -1.34
N ASP A 14 -1.13 1.79 -0.89
CA ASP A 14 0.03 2.35 -1.61
C ASP A 14 1.25 1.44 -1.43
N GLU A 15 2.03 1.19 -2.49
CA GLU A 15 3.18 0.26 -2.46
C GLU A 15 2.82 -1.19 -2.03
N THR A 16 1.53 -1.53 -2.00
CA THR A 16 1.01 -2.86 -1.66
C THR A 16 0.06 -3.39 -2.75
N ILE A 17 -0.99 -2.64 -3.12
CA ILE A 17 -1.87 -2.98 -4.27
C ILE A 17 -1.84 -1.93 -5.38
N ALA A 18 -1.47 -0.69 -5.07
CA ALA A 18 -1.32 0.43 -6.00
C ALA A 18 0.15 0.89 -6.02
N ASP A 19 0.68 1.27 -7.19
CA ASP A 19 2.08 1.64 -7.37
C ASP A 19 2.27 3.16 -7.60
N PRO A 20 2.30 3.98 -6.54
CA PRO A 20 2.60 5.40 -6.66
C PRO A 20 4.07 5.66 -7.05
N ILE A 21 4.97 4.72 -6.82
CA ILE A 21 6.42 4.90 -7.03
C ILE A 21 6.75 4.90 -8.52
N THR A 22 6.14 3.99 -9.29
CA THR A 22 6.28 3.99 -10.76
C THR A 22 5.87 5.35 -11.33
N LYS A 23 4.68 5.85 -10.98
CA LYS A 23 4.19 7.14 -11.46
C LYS A 23 5.05 8.31 -10.99
N ALA A 24 5.48 8.31 -9.72
CA ALA A 24 6.35 9.35 -9.20
C ALA A 24 7.73 9.38 -9.90
N ARG A 25 8.31 8.20 -10.22
CA ARG A 25 9.55 8.10 -11.00
C ARG A 25 9.36 8.61 -12.43
N GLU A 26 8.25 8.30 -13.07
CA GLU A 26 7.91 8.81 -14.41
C GLU A 26 7.78 10.34 -14.42
N TRP A 27 7.09 10.91 -13.43
CA TRP A 27 6.96 12.37 -13.29
C TRP A 27 8.29 13.03 -12.98
N TYR A 28 9.11 12.41 -12.13
CA TYR A 28 10.44 12.90 -11.85
C TYR A 28 11.35 12.87 -13.09
N TYR A 29 11.28 11.80 -13.89
CA TYR A 29 11.98 11.74 -15.17
C TYR A 29 11.50 12.81 -16.14
N ARG A 30 10.19 13.05 -16.24
CA ARG A 30 9.61 14.14 -17.05
C ARG A 30 10.19 15.50 -16.68
N ASP A 31 10.31 15.77 -15.38
CA ASP A 31 10.68 17.11 -14.88
C ASP A 31 12.21 17.33 -14.81
N TYR A 32 12.98 16.26 -14.55
CA TYR A 32 14.43 16.36 -14.26
C TYR A 32 15.31 15.44 -15.12
N GLY A 33 14.75 14.59 -15.96
CA GLY A 33 15.49 13.65 -16.81
C GLY A 33 16.23 12.54 -16.06
N LYS A 34 16.01 12.39 -14.74
CA LYS A 34 16.67 11.36 -13.93
C LYS A 34 15.86 10.07 -13.91
N VAL A 35 16.55 8.96 -14.19
CA VAL A 35 16.07 7.60 -13.94
C VAL A 35 16.79 7.09 -12.69
N PHE A 36 16.05 6.53 -11.74
CA PHE A 36 16.62 5.87 -10.56
C PHE A 36 16.87 4.40 -10.86
N SER A 37 18.06 3.92 -10.52
CA SER A 37 18.34 2.48 -10.39
C SER A 37 17.67 1.90 -9.13
N GLU A 38 17.51 0.59 -9.09
CA GLU A 38 16.99 -0.09 -7.90
C GLU A 38 17.96 0.04 -6.72
N GLU A 39 19.27 -0.01 -6.98
CA GLU A 39 20.31 0.16 -5.98
C GLU A 39 20.31 1.55 -5.33
N GLU A 40 19.94 2.60 -6.08
CA GLU A 40 19.79 3.95 -5.52
C GLU A 40 18.61 4.06 -4.55
N LEU A 41 17.58 3.23 -4.75
CA LEU A 41 16.33 3.21 -3.99
C LEU A 41 16.36 2.22 -2.82
N TRP A 42 17.23 1.20 -2.83
CA TRP A 42 17.29 0.22 -1.76
C TRP A 42 17.48 0.85 -0.38
N GLY A 43 16.56 0.53 0.51
CA GLY A 43 16.52 1.03 1.89
C GLY A 43 16.09 2.48 2.03
N LYS A 44 15.55 3.10 0.97
CA LYS A 44 15.11 4.50 0.96
C LYS A 44 13.74 4.63 0.33
N THR A 45 12.93 5.53 0.84
CA THR A 45 11.78 6.06 0.09
C THR A 45 12.28 6.87 -1.11
N LEU A 46 11.44 7.05 -2.14
CA LEU A 46 11.78 7.90 -3.28
C LEU A 46 12.16 9.33 -2.83
N SER A 47 11.45 9.88 -1.83
CA SER A 47 11.75 11.19 -1.25
C SER A 47 13.17 11.29 -0.66
N GLU A 48 13.67 10.22 -0.04
CA GLU A 48 15.02 10.17 0.54
C GLU A 48 16.11 9.95 -0.51
N ALA A 49 15.75 9.37 -1.66
CA ALA A 49 16.68 9.19 -2.78
C ALA A 49 16.88 10.46 -3.63
N LEU A 50 16.01 11.46 -3.48
CA LEU A 50 16.12 12.71 -4.24
C LEU A 50 17.33 13.56 -3.79
N PRO A 51 17.97 14.32 -4.70
CA PRO A 51 18.91 15.36 -4.34
C PRO A 51 18.29 16.38 -3.37
N VAL A 52 19.13 16.99 -2.52
CA VAL A 52 18.68 17.94 -1.48
C VAL A 52 17.89 19.11 -2.06
N ASP A 53 18.28 19.60 -3.24
CA ASP A 53 17.63 20.74 -3.89
C ASP A 53 16.26 20.39 -4.49
N HIS A 54 15.91 19.11 -4.58
CA HIS A 54 14.60 18.60 -5.06
C HIS A 54 13.75 18.03 -3.91
N LYS A 55 14.09 18.37 -2.65
CA LYS A 55 13.25 18.01 -1.51
C LYS A 55 11.86 18.62 -1.66
N GLY A 56 10.83 17.83 -1.39
CA GLY A 56 9.43 18.26 -1.50
C GLY A 56 8.79 17.91 -2.84
N THR A 57 9.55 17.63 -3.90
CA THR A 57 8.99 17.27 -5.21
C THR A 57 8.03 16.08 -5.15
N VAL A 58 8.37 15.01 -4.43
CA VAL A 58 7.44 13.86 -4.26
C VAL A 58 6.17 14.28 -3.53
N LEU A 59 6.27 15.14 -2.51
CA LEU A 59 5.11 15.65 -1.79
C LEU A 59 4.20 16.50 -2.69
N GLU A 60 4.77 17.31 -3.57
CA GLU A 60 4.03 18.08 -4.58
C GLU A 60 3.29 17.16 -5.55
N TYR A 61 3.95 16.10 -6.02
CA TYR A 61 3.32 15.09 -6.87
C TYR A 61 2.14 14.41 -6.17
N LEU A 62 2.32 13.94 -4.93
CA LEU A 62 1.28 13.30 -4.13
C LEU A 62 0.09 14.24 -3.85
N ASN A 63 0.33 15.56 -3.77
CA ASN A 63 -0.75 16.56 -3.61
C ASN A 63 -1.42 16.98 -4.92
N THR A 64 -0.92 16.54 -6.07
CA THR A 64 -1.51 16.88 -7.37
C THR A 64 -2.85 16.15 -7.56
N PRO A 65 -3.95 16.85 -7.86
CA PRO A 65 -5.23 16.21 -8.14
C PRO A 65 -5.13 15.15 -9.24
N GLY A 66 -5.69 13.97 -9.02
CA GLY A 66 -5.61 12.85 -9.95
C GLY A 66 -4.31 12.05 -9.85
N PHE A 67 -3.37 12.39 -8.95
CA PHE A 67 -2.14 11.59 -8.80
C PHE A 67 -2.46 10.13 -8.48
N PHE A 68 -3.40 9.89 -7.55
CA PHE A 68 -3.76 8.54 -7.10
C PHE A 68 -4.81 7.84 -7.99
N ARG A 69 -5.41 8.54 -8.97
CA ARG A 69 -6.60 8.05 -9.66
C ARG A 69 -6.31 6.97 -10.70
N ASP A 70 -5.10 6.92 -11.23
CA ASP A 70 -4.68 6.06 -12.34
C ASP A 70 -3.37 5.31 -12.02
N LEU A 71 -3.15 5.01 -10.73
CA LEU A 71 -1.98 4.25 -10.31
C LEU A 71 -1.98 2.85 -10.92
N PRO A 72 -0.83 2.31 -11.37
CA PRO A 72 -0.72 0.92 -11.75
C PRO A 72 -1.10 -0.01 -10.59
N VAL A 73 -1.79 -1.11 -10.91
CA VAL A 73 -2.11 -2.16 -9.93
C VAL A 73 -0.92 -3.11 -9.81
N PHE A 74 -0.56 -3.50 -8.58
CA PHE A 74 0.47 -4.50 -8.36
C PHE A 74 0.12 -5.84 -9.02
N PRO A 75 1.07 -6.54 -9.65
CA PRO A 75 0.82 -7.81 -10.31
C PRO A 75 0.11 -8.81 -9.40
N HIS A 76 -0.90 -9.50 -9.96
CA HIS A 76 -1.72 -10.52 -9.30
C HIS A 76 -2.57 -10.08 -8.11
N ALA A 77 -2.50 -8.81 -7.67
CA ALA A 77 -3.25 -8.30 -6.52
C ALA A 77 -4.75 -8.58 -6.64
N GLN A 78 -5.39 -8.22 -7.77
CA GLN A 78 -6.84 -8.38 -7.96
C GLN A 78 -7.30 -9.82 -7.75
N ARG A 79 -6.67 -10.78 -8.44
CA ARG A 79 -7.00 -12.22 -8.32
C ARG A 79 -6.82 -12.72 -6.89
N VAL A 80 -5.72 -12.36 -6.25
CA VAL A 80 -5.40 -12.87 -4.91
C VAL A 80 -6.32 -12.27 -3.85
N LEU A 81 -6.60 -10.97 -3.92
CA LEU A 81 -7.55 -10.32 -3.04
C LEU A 81 -8.97 -10.86 -3.21
N GLU A 82 -9.38 -11.20 -4.43
CA GLU A 82 -10.69 -11.82 -4.67
C GLU A 82 -10.82 -13.16 -3.95
N GLU A 83 -9.79 -14.01 -3.98
CA GLU A 83 -9.77 -15.27 -3.23
C GLU A 83 -9.66 -15.05 -1.71
N LEU A 84 -8.86 -14.09 -1.26
CA LEU A 84 -8.76 -13.75 0.16
C LEU A 84 -10.11 -13.24 0.70
N ASN A 85 -10.86 -12.48 -0.09
CA ASN A 85 -12.18 -11.97 0.28
C ASN A 85 -13.22 -13.09 0.50
N LYS A 86 -13.03 -14.28 -0.09
CA LYS A 86 -13.87 -15.46 0.16
C LYS A 86 -13.55 -16.14 1.49
N LYS A 87 -12.31 -16.01 1.97
CA LYS A 87 -11.78 -16.69 3.16
C LYS A 87 -11.77 -15.80 4.41
N TYR A 88 -11.58 -14.49 4.24
CA TYR A 88 -11.38 -13.51 5.30
C TYR A 88 -12.40 -12.37 5.21
N LYS A 89 -12.65 -11.69 6.35
CA LYS A 89 -13.27 -10.36 6.34
C LYS A 89 -12.21 -9.34 5.88
N LEU A 90 -12.13 -9.11 4.57
CA LEU A 90 -11.11 -8.25 3.96
C LEU A 90 -11.51 -6.78 4.02
N TYR A 91 -10.56 -5.94 4.44
CA TYR A 91 -10.65 -4.48 4.43
C TYR A 91 -9.43 -3.89 3.74
N ILE A 92 -9.64 -2.86 2.93
CA ILE A 92 -8.56 -1.98 2.47
C ILE A 92 -8.41 -0.84 3.48
N VAL A 93 -7.19 -0.60 3.94
CA VAL A 93 -6.89 0.46 4.89
C VAL A 93 -5.77 1.34 4.34
N SER A 94 -6.07 2.57 3.98
CA SER A 94 -5.09 3.53 3.43
C SER A 94 -5.08 4.80 4.25
N ALA A 95 -3.89 5.36 4.47
CA ALA A 95 -3.79 6.77 4.82
C ALA A 95 -4.29 7.60 3.63
N ALA A 96 -5.07 8.64 3.89
CA ALA A 96 -5.59 9.54 2.85
C ALA A 96 -5.71 10.99 3.34
N MET A 97 -5.86 11.21 4.65
CA MET A 97 -6.09 12.55 5.21
C MET A 97 -4.88 13.49 5.06
N GLU A 98 -3.67 12.95 4.90
CA GLU A 98 -2.44 13.73 4.69
C GLU A 98 -2.37 14.38 3.29
N PHE A 99 -3.12 13.85 2.31
CA PHE A 99 -3.24 14.40 0.96
C PHE A 99 -4.73 14.61 0.65
N PRO A 100 -5.32 15.80 0.90
CA PRO A 100 -6.76 16.01 0.80
C PRO A 100 -7.37 15.62 -0.56
N ASN A 101 -6.62 15.80 -1.65
CA ASN A 101 -7.04 15.41 -2.99
C ASN A 101 -7.10 13.88 -3.20
N SER A 102 -6.36 13.10 -2.39
CA SER A 102 -6.24 11.65 -2.55
C SER A 102 -7.50 10.89 -2.14
N LEU A 103 -8.35 11.43 -1.26
CA LEU A 103 -9.46 10.67 -0.68
C LEU A 103 -10.42 10.16 -1.75
N LYS A 104 -10.84 11.05 -2.65
CA LYS A 104 -11.73 10.71 -3.76
C LYS A 104 -11.03 9.82 -4.78
N ASP A 105 -9.79 10.17 -5.14
CA ASP A 105 -8.99 9.42 -6.11
C ASP A 105 -8.81 7.97 -5.68
N LYS A 106 -8.42 7.73 -4.43
CA LYS A 106 -8.25 6.39 -3.84
C LYS A 106 -9.56 5.61 -3.82
N TYR A 107 -10.66 6.24 -3.42
CA TYR A 107 -11.98 5.60 -3.45
C TYR A 107 -12.37 5.16 -4.87
N GLU A 108 -12.27 6.06 -5.84
CA GLU A 108 -12.64 5.75 -7.23
C GLU A 108 -11.70 4.71 -7.86
N TRP A 109 -10.40 4.79 -7.56
CA TRP A 109 -9.42 3.79 -7.98
C TRP A 109 -9.76 2.39 -7.43
N LEU A 110 -10.12 2.29 -6.14
CA LEU A 110 -10.54 1.02 -5.54
C LEU A 110 -11.81 0.47 -6.18
N MET A 111 -12.80 1.32 -6.44
CA MET A 111 -14.04 0.93 -7.11
C MET A 111 -13.81 0.44 -8.54
N GLU A 112 -12.85 1.00 -9.25
CA GLU A 112 -12.50 0.60 -10.62
C GLU A 112 -11.71 -0.72 -10.66
N HIS A 113 -10.66 -0.84 -9.84
CA HIS A 113 -9.73 -1.96 -9.92
C HIS A 113 -10.12 -3.16 -9.05
N PHE A 114 -10.94 -2.97 -8.02
CA PHE A 114 -11.37 -4.04 -7.10
C PHE A 114 -12.90 -4.09 -6.99
N PRO A 115 -13.63 -4.32 -8.10
CA PRO A 115 -15.09 -4.21 -8.15
C PRO A 115 -15.84 -5.26 -7.31
N PHE A 116 -15.13 -6.29 -6.82
CA PHE A 116 -15.64 -7.28 -5.88
C PHE A 116 -15.66 -6.80 -4.42
N LEU A 117 -15.04 -5.66 -4.11
CA LEU A 117 -15.08 -5.01 -2.80
C LEU A 117 -16.13 -3.89 -2.78
N GLY A 118 -16.81 -3.73 -1.65
CA GLY A 118 -17.76 -2.64 -1.44
C GLY A 118 -17.21 -1.52 -0.56
N TRP A 119 -17.83 -0.34 -0.59
CA TRP A 119 -17.45 0.83 0.24
C TRP A 119 -17.33 0.54 1.74
N ARG A 120 -18.06 -0.46 2.25
CA ARG A 120 -17.97 -0.91 3.65
C ARG A 120 -16.64 -1.57 4.02
N GLN A 121 -15.87 -1.98 3.01
CA GLN A 121 -14.57 -2.62 3.16
C GLN A 121 -13.42 -1.60 3.03
N PHE A 122 -13.72 -0.32 2.81
CA PHE A 122 -12.70 0.72 2.64
C PHE A 122 -12.60 1.58 3.90
N CYS A 123 -11.39 1.66 4.47
CA CYS A 123 -11.04 2.55 5.56
C CYS A 123 -9.96 3.52 5.06
N LEU A 124 -10.39 4.72 4.66
CA LEU A 124 -9.50 5.82 4.31
C LEU A 124 -9.36 6.71 5.54
N CYS A 125 -8.21 6.64 6.22
CA CYS A 125 -8.01 7.23 7.53
C CYS A 125 -6.80 8.18 7.59
N GLY A 126 -6.60 8.81 8.75
CA GLY A 126 -5.39 9.58 9.05
C GLY A 126 -4.34 8.76 9.81
N ASP A 127 -4.78 7.87 10.70
CA ASP A 127 -3.89 7.05 11.54
C ASP A 127 -4.37 5.59 11.56
N LYS A 128 -3.49 4.67 11.18
CA LYS A 128 -3.75 3.22 11.17
C LYS A 128 -3.61 2.58 12.56
N SER A 129 -3.17 3.30 13.59
CA SER A 129 -3.13 2.80 14.97
C SER A 129 -4.51 2.36 15.51
N LEU A 130 -5.58 2.85 14.89
CA LEU A 130 -6.98 2.50 15.19
C LEU A 130 -7.43 1.16 14.57
N VAL A 131 -6.63 0.56 13.69
CA VAL A 131 -6.99 -0.68 12.97
C VAL A 131 -6.88 -1.88 13.91
N GLN A 132 -7.97 -2.63 14.04
CA GLN A 132 -8.08 -3.78 14.95
C GLN A 132 -8.50 -5.05 14.21
N THR A 133 -7.81 -5.39 13.12
CA THR A 133 -7.98 -6.65 12.41
C THR A 133 -7.08 -7.76 12.98
N ASP A 134 -7.35 -9.02 12.60
CA ASP A 134 -6.54 -10.16 13.02
C ASP A 134 -5.21 -10.23 12.26
N ILE A 135 -5.20 -9.78 11.00
CA ILE A 135 -4.03 -9.73 10.11
C ILE A 135 -3.92 -8.34 9.49
N MET A 136 -2.70 -7.88 9.24
CA MET A 136 -2.42 -6.68 8.44
C MET A 136 -1.30 -6.98 7.43
N ILE A 137 -1.51 -6.64 6.16
CA ILE A 137 -0.47 -6.61 5.12
C ILE A 137 -0.21 -5.15 4.79
N ASP A 138 1.02 -4.68 5.04
CA ASP A 138 1.41 -3.27 4.87
C ASP A 138 2.93 -3.22 4.60
N ASP A 139 3.39 -2.24 3.84
CA ASP A 139 4.81 -2.07 3.49
C ASP A 139 5.57 -1.22 4.53
N LEU A 140 4.86 -0.51 5.41
CA LEU A 140 5.42 0.43 6.37
C LEU A 140 5.35 -0.11 7.80
N THR A 141 6.51 -0.46 8.36
CA THR A 141 6.62 -1.00 9.72
C THR A 141 6.07 -0.10 10.82
N ARG A 142 6.04 1.22 10.62
CA ARG A 142 5.43 2.17 11.57
C ARG A 142 3.96 1.81 11.86
N ASN A 143 3.24 1.27 10.88
CA ASN A 143 1.84 0.87 11.01
C ASN A 143 1.67 -0.38 11.90
N PHE A 144 2.75 -1.13 12.13
CA PHE A 144 2.73 -2.30 13.02
C PHE A 144 3.00 -1.98 14.49
N THR A 145 3.55 -0.80 14.82
CA THR A 145 4.00 -0.44 16.18
C THR A 145 2.93 -0.64 17.25
N HIS A 146 1.67 -0.34 16.92
CA HIS A 146 0.52 -0.47 17.83
C HIS A 146 -0.46 -1.56 17.40
N PHE A 147 -0.15 -2.27 16.32
CA PHE A 147 -1.00 -3.33 15.79
C PHE A 147 -0.87 -4.58 16.66
N ARG A 148 -2.00 -5.15 17.06
CA ARG A 148 -2.05 -6.31 17.96
C ARG A 148 -2.22 -7.64 17.25
N GLY A 149 -2.67 -7.62 15.99
CA GLY A 149 -2.83 -8.80 15.16
C GLY A 149 -1.49 -9.29 14.60
N LYS A 150 -1.55 -10.18 13.60
CA LYS A 150 -0.38 -10.68 12.89
C LYS A 150 0.03 -9.74 11.75
N PRO A 151 1.18 -9.03 11.83
CA PRO A 151 1.67 -8.23 10.72
C PRO A 151 2.35 -9.12 9.66
N TYR A 152 2.13 -8.78 8.40
CA TYR A 152 2.95 -9.21 7.27
C TYR A 152 3.53 -7.98 6.59
N LEU A 153 4.86 -7.89 6.56
CA LEU A 153 5.55 -6.82 5.87
C LEU A 153 5.55 -7.11 4.36
N PHE A 154 4.82 -6.31 3.60
CA PHE A 154 4.84 -6.38 2.14
C PHE A 154 6.18 -5.81 1.64
N THR A 155 6.83 -6.52 0.72
CA THR A 155 8.20 -6.18 0.33
C THR A 155 8.22 -5.00 -0.63
N GLY A 156 9.00 -3.98 -0.28
CA GLY A 156 9.24 -2.78 -1.09
C GLY A 156 10.71 -2.37 -1.05
N HIS A 157 11.14 -1.57 -2.03
CA HIS A 157 12.52 -1.12 -2.17
C HIS A 157 13.05 -0.41 -0.90
N HIS A 158 12.20 0.39 -0.25
CA HIS A 158 12.51 1.13 0.97
C HIS A 158 12.68 0.25 2.20
N ASN A 159 12.07 -0.94 2.22
CA ASN A 159 12.03 -1.80 3.40
C ASN A 159 12.95 -3.03 3.30
N VAL A 160 13.77 -3.17 2.27
CA VAL A 160 14.62 -4.36 2.01
C VAL A 160 15.55 -4.76 3.16
N HIS A 161 16.00 -3.81 3.98
CA HIS A 161 16.92 -4.06 5.11
C HIS A 161 16.21 -4.29 6.45
N ILE A 162 14.88 -4.24 6.48
CA ILE A 162 14.11 -4.45 7.70
C ILE A 162 14.06 -5.95 8.04
N GLU A 163 14.32 -6.30 9.29
CA GLU A 163 14.25 -7.68 9.77
C GLU A 163 13.19 -7.82 10.87
N GLY A 164 12.87 -9.05 11.26
CA GLY A 164 11.96 -9.32 12.40
C GLY A 164 10.47 -9.37 12.08
N TYR A 165 10.07 -9.33 10.81
CA TYR A 165 8.68 -9.48 10.37
C TYR A 165 8.52 -10.66 9.41
N ASP A 166 7.39 -11.36 9.51
CA ASP A 166 6.95 -12.28 8.45
C ASP A 166 6.73 -11.46 7.18
N ARG A 167 7.38 -11.83 6.08
CA ARG A 167 7.31 -11.09 4.81
C ARG A 167 6.38 -11.73 3.81
N ILE A 168 5.75 -10.87 3.02
CA ILE A 168 5.14 -11.19 1.74
C ILE A 168 6.01 -10.56 0.66
N LEU A 169 6.54 -11.38 -0.23
CA LEU A 169 7.45 -10.92 -1.30
C LEU A 169 6.70 -10.29 -2.47
N ASN A 170 5.50 -10.80 -2.76
CA ASN A 170 4.57 -10.33 -3.77
C ASN A 170 3.21 -11.02 -3.56
N TRP A 171 2.22 -10.73 -4.40
CA TRP A 171 0.88 -11.32 -4.25
C TRP A 171 0.82 -12.84 -4.51
N GLU A 172 1.73 -13.42 -5.28
CA GLU A 172 1.79 -14.88 -5.42
C GLU A 172 2.29 -15.55 -4.12
N ASP A 173 3.30 -14.97 -3.48
CA ASP A 173 3.76 -15.40 -2.16
C ASP A 173 2.68 -15.21 -1.08
N ALA A 174 1.89 -14.13 -1.17
CA ALA A 174 0.71 -13.94 -0.31
C ALA A 174 -0.30 -15.09 -0.49
N ALA A 175 -0.58 -15.48 -1.73
CA ALA A 175 -1.49 -16.58 -2.03
C ALA A 175 -1.01 -17.90 -1.42
N VAL A 176 0.29 -18.22 -1.54
CA VAL A 176 0.89 -19.43 -0.94
C VAL A 176 0.76 -19.43 0.59
N LYS A 177 0.92 -18.28 1.23
CA LYS A 177 0.89 -18.17 2.71
C LYS A 177 -0.52 -18.12 3.29
N LEU A 178 -1.49 -17.61 2.54
CA LEU A 178 -2.79 -17.18 3.09
C LEU A 178 -4.01 -17.86 2.45
N LEU A 179 -3.91 -18.55 1.32
CA LEU A 179 -5.03 -19.31 0.72
C LEU A 179 -4.91 -20.80 1.06
#